data_AF-A0AAV7EPT4-F1
#
_entry.id   AF-A0AAV7EPT4-F1
#
_cell.length_a   1.000
_cell.length_b   1.000
_cell.length_c   1.000
_cell.angle_alpha   90.00
_cell.angle_beta   90.00
_cell.angle_gamma   90.00
#
_symmetry.space_group_name_H-M   'P 1'
#
loop_
_entity.id
_entity.type
_entity.pdbx_description
1 polymer ?
#
loop_
_entity_poly.entity_id
_entity_poly.type
_entity_poly.pdbx_seq_one_letter_code
_entity_poly.pdbx_strand_id
1 'polypeptide(L)'
;MKSLFLAISGCGEEVVKYHHGLLAADLSTSHRSLTNINVPVYCCPPKRGSDKPVSDFQFLSPSEPKRIRRPTYLMDEDYIAKYKKAIKIMKQFPYEDPLSVMCQVEMHCIYWCL
;
A
#
# COMPACT_ATOMS: atom_id res chain seq x y z
N MET A 1 25.83 -10.93 32.65
CA MET A 1 25.83 -10.35 31.30
C MET A 1 24.38 -10.23 30.87
N LYS A 2 23.84 -9.00 30.85
CA LYS A 2 22.42 -8.75 30.51
C LYS A 2 22.30 -8.79 28.99
N SER A 3 21.69 -9.85 28.47
CA SER A 3 21.38 -9.93 27.04
C SER A 3 20.26 -8.95 26.71
N LEU A 4 20.54 -8.11 25.73
CA LEU A 4 19.69 -7.06 25.20
C LEU A 4 18.50 -7.69 24.49
N PHE A 5 17.32 -7.67 25.13
CA PHE A 5 16.06 -7.94 24.45
C PHE A 5 15.76 -6.76 23.51
N LEU A 6 16.02 -6.92 22.21
CA LEU A 6 15.39 -6.07 21.20
C LEU A 6 13.89 -6.39 21.24
N ALA A 7 13.10 -5.45 21.74
CA ALA A 7 11.66 -5.49 21.67
C ALA A 7 11.23 -5.33 20.21
N ILE A 8 11.07 -6.44 19.50
CA ILE A 8 10.22 -6.48 18.31
C ILE A 8 8.80 -6.43 18.87
N SER A 9 8.19 -5.24 18.87
CA SER A 9 6.79 -5.07 19.24
C SER A 9 5.95 -5.99 18.37
N GLY A 10 5.44 -7.07 18.97
CA GLY A 10 4.71 -8.11 18.27
C GLY A 10 3.46 -7.57 17.60
N CYS A 11 3.29 -7.85 16.30
CA CYS A 11 1.96 -8.00 15.74
C CYS A 11 1.32 -9.20 16.46
N GLY A 12 0.27 -8.93 17.25
CA GLY A 12 -0.38 -9.92 18.10
C GLY A 12 -0.83 -11.16 17.33
N GLU A 13 -0.80 -12.30 18.02
CA GLU A 13 -1.54 -13.48 17.62
C GLU A 13 -3.04 -13.15 17.77
N GLU A 14 -3.72 -12.88 16.66
CA GLU A 14 -5.17 -12.92 16.64
C GLU A 14 -5.62 -13.82 15.48
N VAL A 15 -6.37 -14.86 15.84
CA VAL A 15 -6.95 -15.84 14.94
C VAL A 15 -7.94 -15.11 14.03
N VAL A 16 -7.55 -14.84 12.78
CA VAL A 16 -8.42 -14.20 11.79
C VAL A 16 -9.60 -15.12 11.51
N LYS A 17 -10.79 -14.75 12.02
CA LYS A 17 -12.05 -15.39 11.65
C LYS A 17 -12.38 -15.01 10.21
N TYR A 18 -12.34 -15.98 9.31
CA TYR A 18 -12.83 -15.82 7.93
C TYR A 18 -14.35 -15.61 7.93
N HIS A 19 -14.79 -14.36 7.99
CA HIS A 19 -16.14 -14.01 7.58
C HIS A 19 -16.18 -14.00 6.04
N HIS A 20 -17.11 -14.77 5.47
CA HIS A 20 -17.35 -14.93 4.04
C HIS A 20 -17.90 -13.67 3.33
N GLY A 21 -17.32 -12.49 3.59
CA GLY A 21 -17.64 -11.25 2.90
C GLY A 21 -16.38 -10.41 2.73
N LEU A 22 -16.05 -10.04 1.49
CA LEU A 22 -14.97 -9.10 1.19
C LEU A 22 -15.21 -7.78 1.91
N LEU A 23 -14.58 -7.56 3.07
CA LEU A 23 -14.49 -6.26 3.70
C LEU A 23 -13.12 -6.11 4.34
N ALA A 24 -12.22 -5.37 3.69
CA ALA A 24 -11.04 -4.83 4.35
C ALA A 24 -10.77 -3.43 3.82
N ALA A 25 -11.65 -2.49 4.19
CA ALA A 25 -11.36 -1.06 4.11
C ALA A 25 -10.66 -0.57 5.39
N ASP A 26 -10.68 -1.37 6.46
CA ASP A 26 -10.02 -1.03 7.71
C ASP A 26 -8.61 -1.66 7.78
N LEU A 27 -7.61 -0.78 7.79
CA LEU A 27 -6.19 -1.11 7.92
C LEU A 27 -5.74 -1.09 9.40
N SER A 28 -6.68 -1.01 10.35
CA SER A 28 -6.37 -1.08 11.78
C SER A 28 -5.80 -2.44 12.19
N THR A 29 -6.18 -3.49 11.48
CA THR A 29 -5.68 -4.85 11.64
C THR A 29 -4.91 -5.27 10.39
N SER A 30 -3.80 -5.98 10.60
CA SER A 30 -2.99 -6.54 9.52
C SER A 30 -2.52 -7.94 9.92
N HIS A 31 -2.33 -8.81 8.93
CA HIS A 31 -1.89 -10.17 9.14
C HIS A 31 -0.48 -10.36 8.58
N ARG A 32 0.24 -11.37 9.07
CA ARG A 32 1.54 -11.75 8.52
C ARG A 32 1.35 -12.28 7.09
N SER A 33 1.94 -11.61 6.10
CA SER A 33 2.01 -12.12 4.74
C SER A 33 3.13 -13.16 4.60
N LEU A 34 2.91 -14.18 3.78
CA LEU A 34 3.89 -15.23 3.49
C LEU A 34 4.25 -15.21 2.00
N THR A 35 5.46 -15.66 1.67
CA THR A 35 5.81 -16.01 0.29
C THR A 35 5.19 -17.36 -0.09
N ASN A 36 5.27 -17.69 -1.39
CA ASN A 36 4.90 -19.01 -1.92
C ASN A 36 5.74 -20.19 -1.36
N ILE A 37 6.78 -19.92 -0.57
CA ILE A 37 7.63 -20.91 0.12
C ILE A 37 7.49 -20.75 1.65
N ASN A 38 6.39 -20.16 2.13
CA ASN A 38 6.08 -19.95 3.55
C ASN A 38 7.11 -19.11 4.32
N VAL A 39 7.83 -18.22 3.63
CA VAL A 39 8.74 -17.28 4.29
C VAL A 39 7.96 -16.05 4.73
N PRO A 40 8.09 -15.57 5.98
CA PRO A 40 7.43 -14.36 6.44
C PRO A 40 7.88 -13.13 5.63
N VAL A 41 6.92 -12.32 5.19
CA VAL A 41 7.16 -11.00 4.60
C VAL A 41 6.42 -9.96 5.42
N TYR A 42 7.10 -8.85 5.71
CA TYR A 42 6.49 -7.71 6.36
C TYR A 42 5.84 -6.82 5.29
N CYS A 43 4.52 -6.86 5.22
CA CYS A 43 3.76 -6.13 4.21
C CYS A 43 2.78 -5.11 4.80
N CYS A 44 2.84 -4.87 6.10
CA CYS A 44 1.94 -3.94 6.78
C CYS A 44 2.29 -2.49 6.42
N PRO A 45 1.43 -1.76 5.70
CA PRO A 45 1.65 -0.35 5.46
C PRO A 45 1.60 0.42 6.79
N PRO A 46 2.23 1.59 6.84
CA PRO A 46 2.17 2.46 8.01
C PRO A 46 0.71 2.74 8.40
N LYS A 47 0.46 2.78 9.71
CA LYS A 47 -0.88 3.12 10.23
C LYS A 47 -1.28 4.50 9.70
N ARG A 48 -2.58 4.67 9.44
CA ARG A 48 -3.13 5.97 9.03
C ARG A 48 -2.64 7.06 9.99
N GLY A 49 -1.92 8.05 9.46
CA GLY A 49 -1.50 9.23 10.21
C GLY A 49 -2.64 10.20 10.53
N SER A 50 -3.87 9.91 10.08
CA SER A 50 -5.06 10.69 10.37
C SER A 50 -6.14 9.83 11.02
N ASP A 51 -6.74 10.33 12.09
CA ASP A 51 -7.91 9.73 12.77
C ASP A 51 -9.22 9.92 12.00
N LYS A 52 -9.15 10.26 10.70
CA LYS A 52 -10.33 10.41 9.86
C LYS A 52 -10.98 9.04 9.65
N PRO A 53 -12.31 8.93 9.80
CA PRO A 53 -13.00 7.69 9.50
C PRO A 53 -12.84 7.34 8.02
N VAL A 54 -12.88 6.04 7.72
CA VAL A 54 -12.97 5.55 6.33
C VAL A 54 -14.23 6.15 5.72
N SER A 55 -14.07 6.87 4.61
CA SER A 55 -15.19 7.41 3.84
C SER A 55 -15.49 6.52 2.65
N ASP A 56 -16.77 6.44 2.28
CA ASP A 56 -17.18 5.78 1.06
C ASP A 56 -16.60 6.48 -0.18
N PHE A 57 -16.28 5.68 -1.19
CA PHE A 57 -15.76 6.19 -2.45
C PHE A 57 -16.80 7.07 -3.15
N GLN A 58 -16.36 8.25 -3.61
CA GLN A 58 -17.17 9.16 -4.40
C GLN A 58 -16.54 9.35 -5.78
N PHE A 59 -17.38 9.36 -6.82
CA PHE A 59 -16.93 9.67 -8.16
C PHE A 59 -16.54 11.14 -8.27
N LEU A 60 -15.48 11.39 -9.03
CA LEU A 60 -15.10 12.75 -9.43
C LEU A 60 -16.16 13.37 -10.35
N SER A 61 -16.18 14.69 -10.46
CA SER A 61 -17.14 15.42 -11.29
C SER A 61 -17.10 14.92 -12.75
N PRO A 62 -18.25 14.72 -13.42
CA PRO A 62 -18.29 14.34 -14.83
C PRO A 62 -17.61 15.33 -15.78
N SER A 63 -17.35 16.56 -15.31
CA SER A 63 -16.64 17.61 -16.06
C SER A 63 -15.12 17.37 -16.13
N GLU A 64 -14.58 16.45 -15.33
CA GLU A 64 -13.15 16.17 -15.35
C GLU A 64 -12.68 15.54 -16.66
N PRO A 65 -11.49 15.93 -17.17
CA PRO A 65 -10.97 15.35 -18.39
C PRO A 65 -10.69 13.86 -18.20
N LYS A 66 -11.22 13.04 -19.12
CA LYS A 66 -10.99 11.59 -19.12
C LYS A 66 -9.51 11.27 -19.30
N ARG A 67 -8.93 10.52 -18.36
CA ARG A 67 -7.53 10.08 -18.43
C ARG A 67 -7.38 8.93 -19.43
N ILE A 68 -6.56 9.11 -20.46
CA ILE A 68 -6.28 8.09 -21.49
C ILE A 68 -4.95 7.41 -21.17
N ARG A 69 -4.96 6.09 -21.00
CA ARG A 69 -3.74 5.28 -20.90
C ARG A 69 -3.24 4.99 -22.31
N ARG A 70 -2.04 5.48 -22.63
CA ARG A 70 -1.42 5.29 -23.95
C ARG A 70 -0.57 4.00 -23.98
N PRO A 71 -0.46 3.32 -25.12
CA PRO A 71 0.49 2.21 -25.28
C PRO A 71 1.92 2.70 -25.08
N THR A 72 2.71 1.98 -24.26
CA THR A 72 4.06 2.40 -23.88
C THR A 72 5.00 2.59 -25.06
N TYR A 73 4.86 1.76 -26.12
CA TYR A 73 5.70 1.83 -27.32
C TYR A 73 5.36 3.01 -28.26
N LEU A 74 4.27 3.74 -28.02
CA LEU A 74 3.85 4.93 -28.78
C LEU A 74 3.96 6.22 -27.97
N MET A 75 4.61 6.19 -26.81
CA MET A 75 4.73 7.37 -25.96
C MET A 75 5.73 8.37 -26.54
N ASP A 76 5.33 9.64 -26.58
CA ASP A 76 6.21 10.75 -26.92
C ASP A 76 7.19 11.07 -25.77
N GLU A 77 8.26 11.80 -26.10
CA GLU A 77 9.31 12.14 -25.14
C GLU A 77 8.77 12.98 -23.96
N ASP A 78 7.80 13.85 -24.23
CA ASP A 78 7.15 14.70 -23.22
C ASP A 78 6.38 13.87 -22.18
N TYR A 79 5.63 12.87 -22.63
CA TYR A 79 4.92 11.94 -21.77
C TYR A 79 5.90 11.14 -20.91
N ILE A 80 6.98 10.64 -21.51
CA ILE A 80 8.03 9.90 -20.80
C ILE A 80 8.68 10.80 -19.74
N ALA A 81 9.00 12.05 -20.08
CA ALA A 81 9.57 13.01 -19.14
C ALA A 81 8.63 13.30 -17.96
N LYS A 82 7.34 13.51 -18.23
CA LYS A 82 6.31 13.69 -17.21
C LYS A 82 6.18 12.47 -16.29
N TYR A 83 6.17 11.26 -16.86
CA TYR A 83 6.08 10.02 -16.09
C TYR A 83 7.31 9.82 -15.20
N LYS A 84 8.51 10.01 -15.74
CA LYS A 84 9.77 9.96 -14.97
C LYS A 84 9.77 10.96 -13.82
N LYS A 85 9.28 12.19 -14.05
CA LYS A 85 9.13 13.21 -13.00
C LYS A 85 8.17 12.75 -11.90
N ALA A 86 7.02 12.19 -12.27
CA ALA A 86 6.04 11.69 -11.29
C ALA A 86 6.63 10.57 -10.42
N ILE A 87 7.32 9.60 -11.01
CA ILE A 87 7.97 8.51 -10.26
C ILE A 87 9.10 9.05 -9.37
N LYS A 88 9.86 10.06 -9.83
CA LYS A 88 10.89 10.72 -9.01
C LYS A 88 10.27 11.37 -7.76
N ILE A 89 9.15 12.08 -7.91
CA ILE A 89 8.42 12.70 -6.79
C ILE A 89 7.91 11.61 -5.85
N MET A 90 7.31 10.53 -6.39
CA MET A 90 6.78 9.42 -5.60
C MET A 90 7.85 8.76 -4.72
N LYS A 91 9.07 8.62 -5.25
CA LYS A 91 10.25 8.08 -4.54
C LYS A 91 10.82 9.02 -3.48
N GLN A 92 10.47 10.30 -3.50
CA GLN A 92 10.95 11.29 -2.54
C GLN A 92 10.07 11.40 -1.30
N PHE A 93 8.85 10.85 -1.33
CA PHE A 93 7.97 10.82 -0.15
C PHE A 93 8.57 9.95 0.97
N PRO A 94 8.35 10.33 2.25
CA PRO A 94 8.72 9.49 3.38
C PRO A 94 7.89 8.21 3.38
N TYR A 95 8.36 7.19 4.08
CA TYR A 95 7.75 5.86 4.10
C TYR A 95 6.28 5.89 4.57
N GLU A 96 6.01 6.71 5.57
CA GLU A 96 4.74 6.90 6.28
C GLU A 96 3.68 7.63 5.44
N ASP A 97 4.11 8.29 4.36
CA ASP A 97 3.18 8.95 3.44
C ASP A 97 2.44 7.88 2.62
N PRO A 98 1.10 7.89 2.58
CA PRO A 98 0.33 6.92 1.79
C PRO A 98 0.65 6.96 0.29
N LEU A 99 1.22 8.06 -0.22
CA LEU A 99 1.66 8.21 -1.61
C LEU A 99 3.08 7.71 -1.87
N SER A 100 3.80 7.27 -0.84
CA SER A 100 5.15 6.71 -0.99
C SER A 100 5.15 5.46 -1.86
N VAL A 101 6.26 5.24 -2.57
CA VAL A 101 6.42 4.02 -3.38
C VAL A 101 6.32 2.76 -2.52
N MET A 102 6.84 2.82 -1.30
CA MET A 102 6.86 1.66 -0.39
C MET A 102 5.44 1.29 0.05
N CYS A 103 4.65 2.28 0.46
CA CYS A 103 3.25 2.05 0.83
C CYS A 103 2.46 1.42 -0.33
N GLN A 104 2.68 1.87 -1.57
CA GLN A 104 2.01 1.28 -2.74
C GLN A 104 2.39 -0.18 -2.99
N VAL A 105 3.66 -0.55 -2.75
CA VAL A 105 4.14 -1.95 -2.89
C VAL A 105 3.61 -2.83 -1.75
N GLU A 106 3.54 -2.30 -0.54
CA GLU A 106 2.98 -3.00 0.63
C GLU A 106 1.49 -3.28 0.46
N MET A 107 0.73 -2.33 -0.08
CA MET A 107 -0.67 -2.55 -0.46
C MET A 107 -0.81 -3.68 -1.49
N HIS A 108 0.06 -3.72 -2.51
CA HIS A 108 0.08 -4.84 -3.45
C HIS A 108 0.37 -6.17 -2.72
N CYS A 109 1.34 -6.19 -1.80
CA CYS A 109 1.68 -7.40 -1.07
C CYS A 109 0.54 -7.94 -0.20
N ILE A 110 -0.10 -7.09 0.61
CA ILE A 110 -1.17 -7.53 1.54
C ILE A 110 -2.30 -8.27 0.84
N TYR A 111 -2.72 -7.77 -0.32
CA TYR A 111 -3.85 -8.36 -1.03
C TYR A 111 -3.47 -9.48 -2.00
N TRP A 112 -2.17 -9.67 -2.29
CA TRP A 112 -1.70 -10.62 -3.32
C TRP A 112 -0.98 -11.84 -2.75
N CYS A 113 -0.55 -11.83 -1.50
CA CYS A 113 0.06 -12.99 -0.85
C CYS A 113 -0.99 -14.08 -0.51
N LEU A 114 -1.14 -15.04 -1.43
CA LEU A 114 -1.76 -16.35 -1.22
C LEU A 114 -0.72 -17.38 -0.75
#